data_AF-A0A0F7JUT4-F1
#
_entry.id   AF-A0A0F7JUT4-F1
#
_cell.length_a   1.000
_cell.length_b   1.000
_cell.length_c   1.000
_cell.angle_alpha   90.00
_cell.angle_beta   90.00
_cell.angle_gamma   90.00
#
_symmetry.space_group_name_H-M   'P 1'
#
loop_
_entity.id
_entity.type
_entity.pdbx_description
1 polymer ?
#
loop_
_entity_poly.entity_id
_entity_poly.type
_entity_poly.pdbx_seq_one_letter_code
_entity_poly.pdbx_strand_id
1 'polypeptide(L)'
;MELSAQQTALLEKYDQRDILGLIRLVDQIRNAPDHMTTYRRLRASGRLATSQVKQEQLTAALIDELEEQLNSSSERVIQANYFEIAKQLRKKFGSEVADVYLASKMPDDFLTAIRQNPQHSDSKKLTDDLVAEYKNALVRIEKGRRIISALLQPYSNFPLKNADLLNSQFNQLHERLRNNYKYLSVKPFLMKVIQLMLGPEYGQPDQPESGPEPIESDLFRTYRTTGIEPDLATQVSLHLALLNLLKYIKKHSLLPEDTYRSTAGRISSVLQYRSPQTLSPKARKILNDLLVQINSDEPAILHRLSATFIDEYLCAEEQMRLRHRMIESELAFTNEFLKQIAPNANQLSEEHETKIRIALEKLVCLKGVFELSRKQKQNAAEKPFAELERSALSISTALSPTQLANWIKIYSILFSNETLLAHSRERLADKQKLELERMRGLISKLTTYHLIQNIAQLKVVVDRTMLVPDDEKTSHFKQFSEILKIKLQGLMDHEKQKEKSLREMIDELVFLNNESAQFVIAETFAGFQDIVDAFNASASDYFVRDREALLKESRTLYNEICNQCLKNMIKRPALLQNHSGKSNPRTKKASWIRRLLS
;
A
#
# COMPACT_ATOMS: atom_id res chain seq x y z
N MET A 1 50.10 29.08 23.02
CA MET A 1 48.96 29.21 23.96
C MET A 1 47.66 29.26 23.15
N GLU A 2 47.44 28.31 22.22
CA GLU A 2 46.59 28.60 21.04
C GLU A 2 45.50 27.55 20.76
N LEU A 3 45.71 26.28 21.07
CA LEU A 3 44.75 25.21 20.77
C LEU A 3 43.43 25.30 21.56
N SER A 4 43.45 25.65 22.86
CA SER A 4 42.20 25.79 23.63
C SER A 4 41.43 27.07 23.25
N ALA A 5 42.13 28.14 22.86
CA ALA A 5 41.51 29.39 22.43
C ALA A 5 40.82 29.24 21.06
N GLN A 6 41.48 28.57 20.11
CA GLN A 6 40.90 28.24 18.80
C GLN A 6 39.70 27.29 18.94
N GLN A 7 39.78 26.27 19.79
CA GLN A 7 38.66 25.37 20.08
C GLN A 7 37.49 26.10 20.76
N THR A 8 37.77 26.97 21.72
CA THR A 8 36.73 27.79 22.38
C THR A 8 36.02 28.71 21.39
N ALA A 9 36.78 29.33 20.49
CA ALA A 9 36.21 30.20 19.46
C ALA A 9 35.42 29.41 18.39
N LEU A 10 35.89 28.22 17.98
CA LEU A 10 35.12 27.31 17.12
C LEU A 10 33.81 26.89 17.80
N LEU A 11 33.87 26.53 19.09
CA LEU A 11 32.70 26.13 19.88
C LEU A 11 31.69 27.28 19.99
N GLU A 12 32.14 28.51 20.24
CA GLU A 12 31.26 29.68 20.28
C GLU A 12 30.53 29.88 18.94
N LYS A 13 31.24 29.75 17.81
CA LYS A 13 30.63 29.87 16.48
C LYS A 13 29.73 28.68 16.14
N TYR A 14 30.04 27.48 16.62
CA TYR A 14 29.19 26.30 16.51
C TYR A 14 27.87 26.50 17.29
N ASP A 15 27.95 26.94 18.55
CA ASP A 15 26.78 27.17 19.41
C ASP A 15 25.84 28.26 18.87
N GLN A 16 26.42 29.33 18.32
CA GLN A 16 25.67 30.41 17.66
C GLN A 16 25.19 30.03 16.26
N ARG A 17 25.63 28.88 15.74
CA ARG A 17 25.46 28.45 14.34
C ARG A 17 25.93 29.51 13.34
N ASP A 18 27.03 30.18 13.61
CA ASP A 18 27.59 31.19 12.73
C ASP A 18 28.40 30.55 11.58
N ILE A 19 27.73 30.16 10.50
CA ILE A 19 28.34 29.54 9.30
C ILE A 19 29.48 30.40 8.75
N LEU A 20 29.27 31.71 8.60
CA LEU A 20 30.28 32.62 8.05
C LEU A 20 31.45 32.81 9.02
N GLY A 21 31.17 32.85 10.32
CA GLY A 21 32.18 32.88 11.37
C GLY A 21 33.03 31.62 11.37
N LEU A 22 32.40 30.44 11.25
CA LEU A 22 33.09 29.15 11.10
C LEU A 22 33.99 29.15 9.86
N ILE A 23 33.47 29.55 8.70
CA ILE A 23 34.26 29.63 7.45
C ILE A 23 35.49 30.53 7.62
N ARG A 24 35.32 31.73 8.19
CA ARG A 24 36.42 32.69 8.41
C ARG A 24 37.45 32.15 9.40
N LEU A 25 36.99 31.55 10.49
CA LEU A 25 37.86 31.05 11.55
C LEU A 25 38.66 29.82 11.08
N VAL A 26 38.04 28.93 10.30
CA VAL A 26 38.76 27.82 9.66
C VAL A 26 39.78 28.31 8.63
N ASP A 27 39.48 29.37 7.87
CA ASP A 27 40.46 29.97 6.95
C ASP A 27 41.64 30.59 7.73
N GLN A 28 41.39 31.24 8.87
CA GLN A 28 42.45 31.73 9.77
C GLN A 28 43.31 30.58 10.28
N ILE A 29 42.71 29.47 10.74
CA ILE A 29 43.44 28.27 11.18
C ILE A 29 44.26 27.69 10.03
N ARG A 30 43.73 27.67 8.80
CA ARG A 30 44.45 27.17 7.63
C ARG A 30 45.69 28.00 7.29
N ASN A 31 45.60 29.31 7.47
CA ASN A 31 46.65 30.26 7.12
C ASN A 31 47.58 30.59 8.30
N ALA A 32 47.36 29.97 9.47
CA ALA A 32 48.17 30.18 10.67
C ALA A 32 49.52 29.42 10.59
N PRO A 33 50.59 29.94 11.21
CA PRO A 33 51.92 29.32 11.16
C PRO A 33 51.96 27.91 11.79
N ASP A 34 51.03 27.60 12.69
CA ASP A 34 50.88 26.34 13.41
C ASP A 34 49.92 25.35 12.74
N HIS A 35 49.32 25.67 11.58
CA HIS A 35 48.34 24.82 10.86
C HIS A 35 48.77 23.34 10.72
N MET A 36 50.06 23.09 10.48
CA MET A 36 50.58 21.73 10.31
C MET A 36 50.45 20.87 11.56
N THR A 37 50.37 21.47 12.74
CA THR A 37 50.15 20.74 14.01
C THR A 37 48.69 20.27 14.10
N THR A 38 47.74 21.16 13.85
CA THR A 38 46.30 20.87 13.75
C THR A 38 46.01 19.80 12.69
N TYR A 39 46.64 19.93 11.51
CA TYR A 39 46.52 18.96 10.43
C TYR A 39 47.04 17.56 10.81
N ARG A 40 48.25 17.47 11.41
CA ARG A 40 48.83 16.19 11.85
C ARG A 40 47.97 15.52 12.91
N ARG A 41 47.41 16.29 13.84
CA ARG A 41 46.48 15.78 14.87
C ARG A 41 45.22 15.20 14.25
N LEU A 42 44.54 15.93 13.37
CA LEU A 42 43.31 15.46 12.72
C LEU A 42 43.54 14.22 11.85
N ARG A 43 44.70 14.13 11.19
CA ARG A 43 45.13 12.95 10.44
C ARG A 43 45.42 11.76 11.34
N ALA A 44 46.09 11.97 12.48
CA ALA A 44 46.36 10.91 13.46
C ALA A 44 45.05 10.34 14.06
N SER A 45 44.01 11.17 14.22
CA SER A 45 42.66 10.72 14.60
C SER A 45 41.84 10.10 13.46
N GLY A 46 42.42 9.91 12.26
CA GLY A 46 41.72 9.32 11.11
C GLY A 46 40.66 10.21 10.44
N ARG A 47 40.52 11.48 10.85
CA ARG A 47 39.49 12.42 10.35
C ARG A 47 39.87 13.11 9.03
N LEU A 48 41.12 12.97 8.58
CA LEU A 48 41.62 13.51 7.30
C LEU A 48 42.41 12.46 6.53
N ALA A 49 42.10 12.30 5.23
CA ALA A 49 42.68 11.25 4.38
C ALA A 49 43.80 11.74 3.41
N THR A 50 43.78 12.99 2.95
CA THR A 50 44.60 13.47 1.82
C THR A 50 45.58 14.60 2.18
N SER A 51 46.67 14.73 1.41
CA SER A 51 47.73 15.75 1.58
C SER A 51 47.32 17.17 1.17
N GLN A 52 46.39 17.31 0.23
CA GLN A 52 45.69 18.56 -0.06
C GLN A 52 44.32 18.52 0.62
N VAL A 53 44.10 19.43 1.56
CA VAL A 53 42.83 19.53 2.30
C VAL A 53 42.07 20.75 1.81
N LYS A 54 40.87 20.52 1.27
CA LYS A 54 39.94 21.61 0.96
C LYS A 54 39.40 22.19 2.27
N GLN A 55 39.06 23.48 2.26
CA GLN A 55 38.49 24.15 3.44
C GLN A 55 37.23 23.44 3.97
N GLU A 56 36.42 22.87 3.08
CA GLU A 56 35.25 22.03 3.40
C GLU A 56 35.63 20.81 4.28
N GLN A 57 36.69 20.08 3.89
CA GLN A 57 37.17 18.89 4.60
C GLN A 57 37.79 19.23 5.95
N LEU A 58 38.53 20.34 6.03
CA LEU A 58 39.08 20.83 7.30
C LEU A 58 37.95 21.28 8.25
N THR A 59 36.92 21.95 7.73
CA THR A 59 35.78 22.39 8.52
C THR A 59 35.00 21.20 9.07
N ALA A 60 34.67 20.21 8.23
CA ALA A 60 33.98 18.99 8.66
C ALA A 60 34.76 18.27 9.76
N ALA A 61 36.06 18.03 9.56
CA ALA A 61 36.90 17.34 10.55
C ALA A 61 37.02 18.09 11.91
N LEU A 62 36.98 19.43 11.89
CA LEU A 62 36.98 20.25 13.10
C LEU A 62 35.61 20.29 13.80
N ILE A 63 34.51 20.30 13.03
CA ILE A 63 33.15 20.20 13.59
C ILE A 63 32.95 18.81 14.22
N ASP A 64 33.35 17.74 13.54
CA ASP A 64 33.26 16.37 14.06
C ASP A 64 34.05 16.22 15.38
N GLU A 65 35.25 16.81 15.45
CA GLU A 65 36.04 16.85 16.68
C GLU A 65 35.32 17.56 17.83
N LEU A 66 34.64 18.69 17.55
CA LEU A 66 33.85 19.41 18.56
C LEU A 66 32.63 18.60 19.00
N GLU A 67 31.93 17.95 18.07
CA GLU A 67 30.76 17.14 18.38
C GLU A 67 31.13 15.92 19.23
N GLU A 68 32.27 15.29 18.99
CA GLU A 68 32.78 14.18 19.82
C GLU A 68 33.18 14.65 21.22
N GLN A 69 33.76 15.84 21.36
CA GLN A 69 34.05 16.46 22.66
C GLN A 69 32.77 16.83 23.42
N LEU A 70 31.76 17.35 22.73
CA LEU A 70 30.45 17.63 23.31
C LEU A 70 29.73 16.34 23.71
N ASN A 71 29.84 15.28 22.93
CA ASN A 71 29.20 14.01 23.23
C ASN A 71 29.86 13.30 24.42
N SER A 72 31.20 13.24 24.46
CA SER A 72 31.97 12.67 25.59
C SER A 72 31.83 13.47 26.89
N SER A 73 31.65 14.80 26.81
CA SER A 73 31.29 15.61 27.99
C SER A 73 29.82 15.45 28.39
N SER A 74 28.92 15.14 27.44
CA SER A 74 27.49 14.90 27.68
C SER A 74 27.14 13.50 28.18
N GLU A 75 28.06 12.52 28.11
CA GLU A 75 27.94 11.21 28.78
C GLU A 75 27.88 11.35 30.32
N ARG A 76 28.16 12.54 30.86
CA ARG A 76 27.83 12.91 32.23
C ARG A 76 26.68 13.94 32.26
N VAL A 77 25.49 13.43 32.58
CA VAL A 77 24.35 14.15 33.19
C VAL A 77 23.39 14.89 32.24
N ILE A 78 22.46 14.14 31.66
CA ILE A 78 21.05 14.53 31.73
C ILE A 78 20.39 13.64 32.80
N GLN A 79 20.59 13.96 34.09
CA GLN A 79 19.84 13.36 35.21
C GLN A 79 18.44 14.00 35.34
N ALA A 80 17.83 14.44 34.24
CA ALA A 80 16.46 14.93 34.26
C ALA A 80 15.55 13.83 33.72
N ASN A 81 14.58 13.40 34.53
CA ASN A 81 13.54 12.48 34.10
C ASN A 81 12.76 13.11 32.91
N TYR A 82 12.24 12.30 31.98
CA TYR A 82 11.47 12.77 30.82
C TYR A 82 10.35 13.75 31.20
N PHE A 83 9.72 13.58 32.37
CA PHE A 83 8.70 14.51 32.87
C PHE A 83 9.24 15.92 33.18
N GLU A 84 10.46 16.02 33.68
CA GLU A 84 11.08 17.33 33.98
C GLU A 84 11.43 18.06 32.69
N ILE A 85 11.96 17.33 31.70
CA ILE A 85 12.23 17.86 30.36
C ILE A 85 10.93 18.32 29.72
N ALA A 86 9.87 17.50 29.77
CA ALA A 86 8.55 17.87 29.26
C ALA A 86 7.98 19.11 29.96
N LYS A 87 8.14 19.24 31.29
CA LYS A 87 7.71 20.44 32.04
C LYS A 87 8.48 21.69 31.59
N GLN A 88 9.77 21.57 31.31
CA GLN A 88 10.58 22.67 30.78
C GLN A 88 10.17 23.04 29.35
N LEU A 89 9.95 22.05 28.48
CA LEU A 89 9.44 22.25 27.12
C LEU A 89 8.06 22.93 27.17
N ARG A 90 7.17 22.48 28.07
CA ARG A 90 5.83 23.07 28.25
C ARG A 90 5.90 24.55 28.62
N LYS A 91 6.78 24.91 29.55
CA LYS A 91 6.97 26.31 29.96
C LYS A 91 7.52 27.20 28.85
N LYS A 92 8.40 26.67 27.99
CA LYS A 92 9.10 27.45 26.97
C LYS A 92 8.41 27.47 25.61
N PHE A 93 7.79 26.37 25.22
CA PHE A 93 7.30 26.13 23.85
C PHE A 93 5.82 25.69 23.79
N GLY A 94 5.15 25.57 24.93
CA GLY A 94 3.73 25.22 25.01
C GLY A 94 3.47 23.73 25.24
N SER A 95 2.20 23.40 25.53
CA SER A 95 1.77 22.04 25.85
C SER A 95 1.98 21.06 24.72
N GLU A 96 1.70 21.45 23.48
CA GLU A 96 1.77 20.57 22.31
C GLU A 96 3.16 19.93 22.12
N VAL A 97 4.23 20.73 22.29
CA VAL A 97 5.62 20.25 22.16
C VAL A 97 5.98 19.28 23.28
N ALA A 98 5.52 19.56 24.50
CA ALA A 98 5.75 18.68 25.64
C ALA A 98 5.01 17.34 25.48
N ASP A 99 3.78 17.39 24.96
CA ASP A 99 2.95 16.21 24.77
C ASP A 99 3.51 15.32 23.65
N VAL A 100 4.01 15.91 22.55
CA VAL A 100 4.74 15.18 21.50
C VAL A 100 6.01 14.54 22.08
N TYR A 101 6.80 15.28 22.87
CA TYR A 101 8.00 14.73 23.49
C TYR A 101 7.71 13.54 24.40
N LEU A 102 6.70 13.65 25.27
CA LEU A 102 6.29 12.57 26.16
C LEU A 102 5.78 11.36 25.37
N ALA A 103 4.91 11.56 24.39
CA ALA A 103 4.36 10.47 23.57
C ALA A 103 5.45 9.72 22.78
N SER A 104 6.52 10.41 22.35
CA SER A 104 7.64 9.77 21.65
C SER A 104 8.61 9.06 22.60
N LYS A 105 8.89 9.61 23.79
CA LYS A 105 9.85 9.04 24.77
C LYS A 105 9.22 7.99 25.68
N MET A 106 7.93 8.09 25.94
CA MET A 106 7.09 7.13 26.66
C MET A 106 5.95 6.70 25.72
N PRO A 107 6.28 5.93 24.66
CA PRO A 107 5.27 5.39 23.77
C PRO A 107 4.30 4.46 24.51
N ASP A 108 3.13 4.30 23.92
CA ASP A 108 2.19 3.22 24.25
C ASP A 108 2.79 1.84 23.95
N ASP A 109 2.16 0.79 24.50
CA ASP A 109 2.59 -0.61 24.30
C ASP A 109 2.64 -0.98 22.82
N PHE A 110 1.72 -0.42 22.02
CA PHE A 110 1.69 -0.60 20.57
C PHE A 110 2.98 -0.13 19.89
N LEU A 111 3.35 1.15 20.05
CA LEU A 111 4.56 1.67 19.42
C LEU A 111 5.83 1.08 20.05
N THR A 112 5.80 0.71 21.33
CA THR A 112 6.89 -0.02 21.99
C THR A 112 7.14 -1.36 21.32
N ALA A 113 6.08 -2.14 21.06
CA ALA A 113 6.18 -3.42 20.38
C ALA A 113 6.73 -3.26 18.95
N ILE A 114 6.32 -2.21 18.23
CA ILE A 114 6.82 -1.89 16.87
C ILE A 114 8.32 -1.62 16.90
N ARG A 115 8.79 -0.80 17.83
CA ARG A 115 10.22 -0.46 17.95
C ARG A 115 11.09 -1.68 18.28
N GLN A 116 10.58 -2.60 19.10
CA GLN A 116 11.30 -3.82 19.46
C GLN A 116 11.38 -4.80 18.28
N ASN A 117 10.33 -4.89 17.47
CA ASN A 117 10.23 -5.84 16.36
C ASN A 117 9.53 -5.20 15.14
N PRO A 118 10.23 -4.35 14.37
CA PRO A 118 9.63 -3.60 13.26
C PRO A 118 9.39 -4.47 12.02
N GLN A 119 10.15 -5.56 11.84
CA GLN A 119 10.09 -6.44 10.66
C GLN A 119 9.16 -7.66 10.83
N HIS A 120 8.66 -7.90 12.04
CA HIS A 120 7.76 -9.01 12.33
C HIS A 120 6.31 -8.54 12.28
N SER A 121 5.43 -9.37 11.73
CA SER A 121 3.98 -9.10 11.73
C SER A 121 3.42 -9.13 13.14
N ASP A 122 2.24 -8.52 13.31
CA ASP A 122 1.48 -8.73 14.52
C ASP A 122 1.01 -10.19 14.61
N SER A 123 1.07 -10.74 15.83
CA SER A 123 0.53 -12.06 16.15
C SER A 123 -0.99 -12.09 16.19
N LYS A 124 -1.64 -10.90 16.18
CA LYS A 124 -3.08 -10.73 16.15
C LYS A 124 -3.57 -10.71 14.70
N LYS A 125 -4.77 -11.25 14.49
CA LYS A 125 -5.47 -11.13 13.21
C LYS A 125 -5.65 -9.65 12.87
N LEU A 126 -5.50 -9.29 11.60
CA LEU A 126 -5.80 -7.93 11.14
C LEU A 126 -7.30 -7.65 11.34
N THR A 127 -7.58 -6.68 12.21
CA THR A 127 -8.92 -6.21 12.54
C THR A 127 -9.04 -4.74 12.19
N ASP A 128 -10.27 -4.25 12.02
CA ASP A 128 -10.53 -2.84 11.73
C ASP A 128 -10.01 -1.94 12.87
N ASP A 129 -10.08 -2.43 14.11
CA ASP A 129 -9.51 -1.76 15.28
C ASP A 129 -7.99 -1.65 15.20
N LEU A 130 -7.30 -2.74 14.83
CA LEU A 130 -5.84 -2.71 14.63
C LEU A 130 -5.46 -1.74 13.51
N VAL A 131 -6.16 -1.77 12.38
CA VAL A 131 -5.96 -0.83 11.27
C VAL A 131 -6.18 0.62 11.72
N ALA A 132 -7.19 0.88 12.56
CA ALA A 132 -7.43 2.19 13.14
C ALA A 132 -6.30 2.62 14.10
N GLU A 133 -5.77 1.70 14.89
CA GLU A 133 -4.62 1.94 15.78
C GLU A 133 -3.36 2.35 14.99
N TYR A 134 -3.06 1.64 13.90
CA TYR A 134 -2.00 2.00 12.96
C TYR A 134 -2.22 3.39 12.34
N LYS A 135 -3.44 3.70 11.87
CA LYS A 135 -3.79 5.01 11.31
C LYS A 135 -3.59 6.12 12.33
N ASN A 136 -4.11 5.95 13.54
CA ASN A 136 -4.00 6.93 14.62
C ASN A 136 -2.53 7.17 14.99
N ALA A 137 -1.71 6.13 15.03
CA ALA A 137 -0.28 6.24 15.28
C ALA A 137 0.45 7.05 14.19
N LEU A 138 0.18 6.76 12.91
CA LEU A 138 0.77 7.50 11.77
C LEU A 138 0.35 8.98 11.78
N VAL A 139 -0.95 9.27 12.00
CA VAL A 139 -1.45 10.64 12.12
C VAL A 139 -0.79 11.38 13.29
N ARG A 140 -0.64 10.71 14.44
CA ARG A 140 0.04 11.26 15.62
C ARG A 140 1.50 11.61 15.32
N ILE A 141 2.24 10.70 14.68
CA ILE A 141 3.66 10.89 14.33
C ILE A 141 3.82 12.03 13.33
N GLU A 142 2.99 12.08 12.30
CA GLU A 142 3.04 13.16 11.31
C GLU A 142 2.69 14.52 11.93
N LYS A 143 1.67 14.57 12.78
CA LYS A 143 1.33 15.78 13.54
C LYS A 143 2.51 16.20 14.44
N GLY A 144 3.13 15.24 15.14
CA GLY A 144 4.33 15.47 15.95
C GLY A 144 5.49 16.03 15.14
N ARG A 145 5.81 15.43 14.00
CA ARG A 145 6.84 15.89 13.06
C ARG A 145 6.60 17.35 12.67
N ARG A 146 5.38 17.69 12.25
CA ARG A 146 5.01 19.05 11.86
C ARG A 146 5.16 20.05 13.00
N ILE A 147 4.69 19.71 14.20
CA ILE A 147 4.81 20.58 15.39
C ILE A 147 6.27 20.90 15.68
N ILE A 148 7.12 19.87 15.74
CA ILE A 148 8.54 20.08 16.08
C ILE A 148 9.29 20.76 14.94
N SER A 149 9.02 20.40 13.68
CA SER A 149 9.63 21.06 12.52
C SER A 149 9.25 22.55 12.46
N ALA A 150 7.97 22.88 12.67
CA ALA A 150 7.49 24.26 12.72
C ALA A 150 8.11 25.04 13.89
N LEU A 151 8.24 24.41 15.06
CA LEU A 151 8.91 24.99 16.22
C LEU A 151 10.37 25.35 15.92
N LEU A 152 11.08 24.55 15.13
CA LEU A 152 12.49 24.78 14.81
C LEU A 152 12.71 25.84 13.73
N GLN A 153 11.72 26.14 12.88
CA GLN A 153 11.86 27.11 11.78
C GLN A 153 12.37 28.49 12.22
N PRO A 154 11.83 29.12 13.30
CA PRO A 154 12.31 30.42 13.75
C PRO A 154 13.75 30.40 14.23
N TYR A 155 14.31 29.24 14.62
CA TYR A 155 15.68 29.12 15.12
C TYR A 155 16.66 28.54 14.07
N SER A 156 16.20 28.36 12.84
CA SER A 156 17.00 27.79 11.77
C SER A 156 17.81 28.88 11.06
N ASN A 157 19.03 28.54 10.64
CA ASN A 157 19.79 29.37 9.71
C ASN A 157 19.28 29.26 8.28
N PHE A 158 18.47 28.24 8.03
CA PHE A 158 18.00 27.87 6.72
C PHE A 158 16.52 27.48 6.80
N PRO A 159 15.61 28.41 7.20
CA PRO A 159 14.19 28.10 7.28
C PRO A 159 13.65 27.66 5.91
N LEU A 160 12.60 26.84 5.90
CA LEU A 160 12.05 26.24 4.67
C LEU A 160 11.76 27.27 3.57
N LYS A 161 11.28 28.47 3.92
CA LYS A 161 11.08 29.57 2.97
C LYS A 161 12.38 29.96 2.22
N ASN A 162 13.50 29.98 2.93
CA ASN A 162 14.81 30.27 2.36
C ASN A 162 15.35 29.07 1.58
N ALA A 163 15.05 27.85 2.03
CA ALA A 163 15.35 26.63 1.29
C ALA A 163 14.65 26.59 -0.07
N ASP A 164 13.36 26.94 -0.09
CA ASP A 164 12.55 27.01 -1.31
C ASP A 164 13.07 28.10 -2.25
N LEU A 165 13.41 29.27 -1.70
CA LEU A 165 14.01 30.35 -2.47
C LEU A 165 15.35 29.90 -3.07
N LEU A 166 16.24 29.28 -2.30
CA LEU A 166 17.52 28.81 -2.81
C LEU A 166 17.36 27.73 -3.87
N ASN A 167 16.45 26.77 -3.66
CA ASN A 167 16.15 25.71 -4.63
C ASN A 167 15.67 26.31 -5.95
N SER A 168 14.72 27.24 -5.89
CA SER A 168 14.21 27.93 -7.09
C SER A 168 15.29 28.72 -7.82
N GLN A 169 16.14 29.46 -7.09
CA GLN A 169 17.23 30.24 -7.68
C GLN A 169 18.31 29.33 -8.27
N PHE A 170 18.59 28.19 -7.64
CA PHE A 170 19.53 27.20 -8.15
C PHE A 170 19.01 26.55 -9.45
N ASN A 171 17.75 26.13 -9.49
CA ASN A 171 17.16 25.54 -10.70
C ASN A 171 17.10 26.54 -11.85
N GLN A 172 16.69 27.78 -11.58
CA GLN A 172 16.75 28.87 -12.58
C GLN A 172 18.17 29.12 -13.09
N LEU A 173 19.17 29.04 -12.20
CA LEU A 173 20.57 29.19 -12.56
C LEU A 173 21.06 28.00 -13.41
N HIS A 174 20.72 26.78 -13.02
CA HIS A 174 21.06 25.54 -13.73
C HIS A 174 20.49 25.54 -15.14
N GLU A 175 19.20 25.85 -15.31
CA GLU A 175 18.52 25.93 -16.60
C GLU A 175 19.17 26.96 -17.53
N ARG A 176 19.45 28.17 -17.01
CA ARG A 176 20.10 29.24 -17.78
C ARG A 176 21.51 28.89 -18.24
N LEU A 177 22.25 28.15 -17.42
CA LEU A 177 23.62 27.73 -17.75
C LEU A 177 23.65 26.50 -18.67
N ARG A 178 22.64 25.63 -18.61
CA ARG A 178 22.52 24.44 -19.47
C ARG A 178 22.43 24.78 -20.95
N ASN A 179 21.79 25.89 -21.27
CA ASN A 179 21.62 26.37 -22.64
C ASN A 179 22.87 27.10 -23.20
N ASN A 180 23.94 27.21 -22.42
CA ASN A 180 25.18 27.87 -22.81
C ASN A 180 26.19 26.85 -23.36
N TYR A 181 26.90 27.17 -24.44
CA TYR A 181 27.95 26.32 -25.02
C TYR A 181 29.10 26.00 -24.03
N LYS A 182 29.27 26.83 -22.99
CA LYS A 182 30.22 26.60 -21.88
C LYS A 182 29.65 25.74 -20.73
N TYR A 183 28.46 25.16 -20.87
CA TYR A 183 27.82 24.37 -19.80
C TYR A 183 28.74 23.29 -19.24
N LEU A 184 29.46 22.56 -20.08
CA LEU A 184 30.37 21.49 -19.66
C LEU A 184 31.47 21.97 -18.69
N SER A 185 31.89 23.23 -18.77
CA SER A 185 32.93 23.77 -17.90
C SER A 185 32.40 24.22 -16.53
N VAL A 186 31.11 24.57 -16.44
CA VAL A 186 30.45 24.95 -15.18
C VAL A 186 29.72 23.78 -14.51
N LYS A 187 29.38 22.74 -15.28
CA LYS A 187 28.71 21.51 -14.82
C LYS A 187 29.34 20.91 -13.55
N PRO A 188 30.67 20.80 -13.39
CA PRO A 188 31.25 20.25 -12.16
C PRO A 188 30.88 21.04 -10.89
N PHE A 189 30.74 22.36 -10.99
CA PHE A 189 30.35 23.22 -9.87
C PHE A 189 28.87 23.06 -9.50
N LEU A 190 28.00 22.90 -10.51
CA LEU A 190 26.57 22.63 -10.32
C LEU A 190 26.35 21.24 -9.71
N MET A 191 27.04 20.22 -10.24
CA MET A 191 26.96 18.85 -9.73
C MET A 191 27.47 18.74 -8.30
N LYS A 192 28.49 19.53 -7.93
CA LYS A 192 28.97 19.56 -6.54
C LYS A 192 27.87 20.03 -5.56
N VAL A 193 27.07 21.02 -5.93
CA VAL A 193 25.92 21.47 -5.12
C VAL A 193 24.86 20.38 -5.02
N ILE A 194 24.55 19.71 -6.13
CA ILE A 194 23.58 18.61 -6.17
C ILE A 194 24.03 17.44 -5.29
N GLN A 195 25.29 17.00 -5.43
CA GLN A 195 25.87 15.90 -4.65
C GLN A 195 25.83 16.16 -3.14
N LEU A 196 26.12 17.40 -2.72
CA LEU A 196 26.12 17.77 -1.30
C LEU A 196 24.74 17.64 -0.67
N MET A 197 23.68 17.84 -1.46
CA MET A 197 22.31 17.95 -0.98
C MET A 197 21.47 16.68 -1.21
N LEU A 198 21.75 15.95 -2.29
CA LEU A 198 21.02 14.74 -2.69
C LEU A 198 21.83 13.45 -2.55
N GLY A 199 23.13 13.55 -2.24
CA GLY A 199 24.01 12.40 -2.09
C GLY A 199 24.77 12.01 -3.35
N PRO A 200 25.71 11.06 -3.23
CA PRO A 200 26.68 10.71 -4.29
C PRO A 200 26.05 10.00 -5.50
N GLU A 201 24.91 9.35 -5.32
CA GLU A 201 24.16 8.65 -6.39
C GLU A 201 23.66 9.61 -7.48
N TYR A 202 23.45 10.89 -7.15
CA TYR A 202 22.96 11.92 -8.07
C TYR A 202 24.08 12.64 -8.83
N GLY A 203 25.34 12.17 -8.77
CA GLY A 203 26.44 12.91 -9.39
C GLY A 203 27.73 12.18 -9.64
N GLN A 204 27.75 10.95 -10.14
CA GLN A 204 29.02 10.45 -10.69
C GLN A 204 29.41 11.25 -11.94
N PRO A 205 30.55 12.00 -11.93
CA PRO A 205 30.93 12.86 -13.05
C PRO A 205 31.42 12.08 -14.29
N ASP A 206 31.77 10.80 -14.11
CA ASP A 206 32.60 10.04 -15.05
C ASP A 206 31.88 8.89 -15.77
N GLN A 207 30.57 8.73 -15.63
CA GLN A 207 29.82 7.73 -16.42
C GLN A 207 29.12 8.38 -17.62
N PRO A 208 29.49 8.01 -18.88
CA PRO A 208 28.84 8.50 -20.10
C PRO A 208 27.37 8.06 -20.25
N GLU A 209 26.87 7.20 -19.36
CA GLU A 209 25.53 6.59 -19.44
C GLU A 209 24.71 6.72 -18.13
N SER A 210 24.99 7.72 -17.29
CA SER A 210 24.02 8.07 -16.25
C SER A 210 22.85 8.80 -16.92
N GLY A 211 21.62 8.35 -16.63
CA GLY A 211 20.38 8.77 -17.31
C GLY A 211 20.18 10.29 -17.42
N PRO A 212 19.13 10.75 -18.13
CA PRO A 212 18.94 12.16 -18.44
C PRO A 212 19.04 13.02 -17.18
N GLU A 213 19.96 13.99 -17.19
CA GLU A 213 20.13 14.94 -16.08
C GLU A 213 18.75 15.53 -15.70
N PRO A 214 18.34 15.44 -14.43
CA PRO A 214 17.05 15.95 -14.01
C PRO A 214 16.97 17.44 -14.36
N ILE A 215 15.91 17.79 -15.09
CA ILE A 215 15.64 19.16 -15.55
C ILE A 215 15.44 20.10 -14.34
N GLU A 216 14.99 19.55 -13.22
CA GLU A 216 14.79 20.26 -11.97
C GLU A 216 15.33 19.43 -10.79
N SER A 217 16.09 20.07 -9.90
CA SER A 217 16.60 19.43 -8.68
C SER A 217 15.80 19.88 -7.45
N ASP A 218 15.47 18.96 -6.55
CA ASP A 218 14.93 19.30 -5.23
C ASP A 218 16.01 19.17 -4.15
N LEU A 219 16.92 20.15 -4.10
CA LEU A 219 18.08 20.13 -3.20
C LEU A 219 17.69 19.92 -1.72
N PHE A 220 16.50 20.37 -1.30
CA PHE A 220 16.09 20.28 0.10
C PHE A 220 15.02 19.22 0.36
N ARG A 221 14.87 18.24 -0.55
CA ARG A 221 13.88 17.16 -0.45
C ARG A 221 13.87 16.52 0.95
N THR A 222 15.03 16.06 1.43
CA THR A 222 15.15 15.41 2.74
C THR A 222 14.76 16.35 3.88
N TYR A 223 15.14 17.62 3.82
CA TYR A 223 14.79 18.59 4.85
C TYR A 223 13.28 18.88 4.86
N ARG A 224 12.66 19.02 3.69
CA ARG A 224 11.21 19.24 3.57
C ARG A 224 10.39 18.05 4.07
N THR A 225 10.85 16.83 3.82
CA THR A 225 10.13 15.62 4.22
C THR A 225 10.32 15.28 5.69
N THR A 226 11.55 15.35 6.20
CA THR A 226 11.88 14.93 7.57
C THR A 226 11.79 16.06 8.59
N GLY A 227 11.85 17.31 8.15
CA GLY A 227 12.01 18.48 9.01
C GLY A 227 13.40 18.62 9.62
N ILE A 228 14.34 17.73 9.30
CA ILE A 228 15.73 17.76 9.79
C ILE A 228 16.56 18.63 8.85
N GLU A 229 17.01 19.77 9.34
CA GLU A 229 17.88 20.69 8.61
C GLU A 229 19.24 20.02 8.35
N PRO A 230 19.91 20.27 7.19
CA PRO A 230 21.27 19.82 6.96
C PRO A 230 22.19 20.20 8.13
N ASP A 231 23.14 19.33 8.48
CA ASP A 231 24.09 19.63 9.55
C ASP A 231 24.99 20.83 9.22
N LEU A 232 25.70 21.36 10.23
CA LEU A 232 26.52 22.56 10.06
C LEU A 232 27.66 22.35 9.05
N ALA A 233 28.23 21.14 8.98
CA ALA A 233 29.30 20.82 8.03
C ALA A 233 28.80 20.86 6.57
N THR A 234 27.63 20.31 6.32
CA THR A 234 26.92 20.33 5.03
C THR A 234 26.50 21.75 4.68
N GLN A 235 26.00 22.53 5.63
CA GLN A 235 25.68 23.94 5.42
C GLN A 235 26.91 24.76 5.01
N VAL A 236 28.05 24.58 5.68
CA VAL A 236 29.31 25.24 5.30
C VAL A 236 29.75 24.81 3.90
N SER A 237 29.70 23.51 3.62
CA SER A 237 30.10 22.96 2.32
C SER A 237 29.22 23.50 1.18
N LEU A 238 27.91 23.57 1.40
CA LEU A 238 26.96 24.18 0.47
C LEU A 238 27.28 25.66 0.23
N HIS A 239 27.57 26.40 1.30
CA HIS A 239 27.92 27.82 1.23
C HIS A 239 29.18 28.05 0.40
N LEU A 240 30.23 27.26 0.61
CA LEU A 240 31.47 27.31 -0.17
C LEU A 240 31.26 26.89 -1.64
N ALA A 241 30.49 25.83 -1.89
CA ALA A 241 30.18 25.37 -3.24
C ALA A 241 29.44 26.42 -4.06
N LEU A 242 28.41 27.06 -3.48
CA LEU A 242 27.65 28.13 -4.14
C LEU A 242 28.50 29.38 -4.37
N LEU A 243 29.35 29.77 -3.42
CA LEU A 243 30.28 30.90 -3.62
C LEU A 243 31.27 30.61 -4.76
N ASN A 244 31.80 29.39 -4.84
CA ASN A 244 32.71 28.99 -5.91
C ASN A 244 32.02 28.98 -7.28
N LEU A 245 30.78 28.47 -7.35
CA LEU A 245 29.94 28.53 -8.54
C LEU A 245 29.72 29.98 -9.00
N LEU A 246 29.29 30.87 -8.09
CA LEU A 246 29.06 32.28 -8.41
C LEU A 246 30.35 33.02 -8.82
N LYS A 247 31.49 32.72 -8.19
CA LYS A 247 32.80 33.27 -8.59
C LYS A 247 33.19 32.82 -10.00
N TYR A 248 32.98 31.54 -10.31
CA TYR A 248 33.28 30.99 -11.63
C TYR A 248 32.41 31.64 -12.72
N ILE A 249 31.11 31.73 -12.48
CA ILE A 249 30.15 32.40 -13.39
C ILE A 249 30.59 33.85 -13.67
N LYS A 250 30.96 34.59 -12.63
CA LYS A 250 31.43 35.99 -12.77
C LYS A 250 32.73 36.08 -13.56
N LYS A 251 33.73 35.28 -13.20
CA LYS A 251 35.06 35.29 -13.82
C LYS A 251 34.98 35.01 -15.32
N HIS A 252 34.09 34.11 -15.73
CA HIS A 252 33.95 33.69 -17.12
C HIS A 252 32.80 34.38 -17.85
N SER A 253 32.13 35.34 -17.22
CA SER A 253 30.98 36.09 -17.76
C SER A 253 29.93 35.17 -18.38
N LEU A 254 29.56 34.09 -17.68
CA LEU A 254 28.64 33.07 -18.20
C LEU A 254 27.19 33.55 -18.26
N LEU A 255 26.88 34.64 -17.57
CA LEU A 255 25.58 35.31 -17.55
C LEU A 255 25.77 36.82 -17.72
N PRO A 256 24.76 37.53 -18.25
CA PRO A 256 24.73 39.00 -18.23
C PRO A 256 24.86 39.54 -16.80
N GLU A 257 25.55 40.68 -16.64
CA GLU A 257 25.89 41.24 -15.32
C GLU A 257 24.65 41.52 -14.46
N ASP A 258 23.57 42.04 -15.03
CA ASP A 258 22.32 42.31 -14.29
C ASP A 258 21.67 41.01 -13.79
N THR A 259 21.66 39.99 -14.64
CA THR A 259 21.17 38.65 -14.31
C THR A 259 22.02 38.02 -13.22
N TYR A 260 23.34 38.12 -13.34
CA TYR A 260 24.28 37.63 -12.33
C TYR A 260 24.08 38.32 -10.99
N ARG A 261 24.03 39.66 -10.95
CA ARG A 261 23.84 40.44 -9.72
C ARG A 261 22.53 40.09 -9.03
N SER A 262 21.44 39.98 -9.78
CA SER A 262 20.13 39.58 -9.24
C SER A 262 20.18 38.19 -8.61
N THR A 263 20.66 37.18 -9.33
CA THR A 263 20.71 35.80 -8.84
C THR A 263 21.71 35.63 -7.69
N ALA A 264 22.92 36.19 -7.82
CA ALA A 264 23.93 36.17 -6.78
C ALA A 264 23.48 36.90 -5.52
N GLY A 265 22.78 38.03 -5.65
CA GLY A 265 22.20 38.78 -4.53
C GLY A 265 21.17 37.97 -3.76
N ARG A 266 20.24 37.29 -4.45
CA ARG A 266 19.24 36.43 -3.82
C ARG A 266 19.85 35.22 -3.12
N ILE A 267 20.76 34.51 -3.79
CA ILE A 267 21.49 33.38 -3.19
C ILE A 267 22.29 33.85 -1.97
N SER A 268 23.01 34.96 -2.08
CA SER A 268 23.80 35.51 -0.96
C SER A 268 22.92 35.94 0.20
N SER A 269 21.74 36.53 -0.05
CA SER A 269 20.81 36.93 1.00
C SER A 269 20.33 35.75 1.84
N VAL A 270 20.05 34.61 1.18
CA VAL A 270 19.67 33.37 1.85
C VAL A 270 20.84 32.79 2.63
N LEU A 271 22.01 32.71 2.01
CA LEU A 271 23.22 32.17 2.63
C LEU A 271 23.70 32.98 3.84
N GLN A 272 23.47 34.29 3.84
CA GLN A 272 23.84 35.21 4.92
C GLN A 272 22.76 35.35 6.01
N TYR A 273 21.59 34.74 5.82
CA TYR A 273 20.51 34.81 6.79
C TYR A 273 20.97 34.25 8.13
N ARG A 274 20.74 35.03 9.19
CA ARG A 274 20.88 34.61 10.58
C ARG A 274 19.57 34.83 11.28
N SER A 275 19.09 33.82 11.97
CA SER A 275 17.85 33.97 12.73
C SER A 275 18.03 35.03 13.83
N PRO A 276 17.02 35.91 14.03
CA PRO A 276 16.99 36.80 15.19
C PRO A 276 16.70 36.06 16.51
N GLN A 277 16.26 34.80 16.45
CA GLN A 277 15.94 33.98 17.61
C GLN A 277 17.02 32.93 17.84
N THR A 278 17.39 32.74 19.11
CA THR A 278 18.38 31.74 19.51
C THR A 278 17.72 30.62 20.30
N LEU A 279 18.23 29.40 20.10
CA LEU A 279 17.81 28.22 20.84
C LEU A 279 19.06 27.63 21.50
N SER A 280 19.00 27.40 22.81
CA SER A 280 20.12 26.80 23.54
C SER A 280 20.52 25.45 22.90
N PRO A 281 21.82 25.13 22.80
CA PRO A 281 22.30 23.88 22.19
C PRO A 281 21.63 22.63 22.77
N LYS A 282 21.45 22.59 24.09
CA LYS A 282 20.76 21.49 24.80
C LYS A 282 19.31 21.28 24.33
N ALA A 283 18.53 22.37 24.23
CA ALA A 283 17.15 22.29 23.75
C ALA A 283 17.08 21.89 22.28
N ARG A 284 18.02 22.37 21.46
CA ARG A 284 18.11 21.98 20.04
C ARG A 284 18.42 20.50 19.89
N LYS A 285 19.39 19.95 20.64
CA LYS A 285 19.71 18.52 20.64
C LYS A 285 18.47 17.68 20.97
N ILE A 286 17.76 18.03 22.04
CA ILE A 286 16.51 17.34 22.44
C ILE A 286 15.47 17.31 21.30
N LEU A 287 15.25 18.44 20.61
CA LEU A 287 14.25 18.54 19.55
C LEU A 287 14.71 17.85 18.24
N ASN A 288 15.99 17.91 17.92
CA ASN A 288 16.56 17.19 16.78
C ASN A 288 16.51 15.67 17.00
N ASP A 289 16.92 15.19 18.18
CA ASP A 289 16.84 13.77 18.55
C ASP A 289 15.39 13.28 18.52
N LEU A 290 14.45 14.13 18.93
CA LEU A 290 13.01 13.85 18.84
C LEU A 290 12.56 13.72 17.37
N LEU A 291 12.99 14.62 16.47
CA LEU A 291 12.69 14.48 15.04
C LEU A 291 13.30 13.22 14.42
N VAL A 292 14.54 12.88 14.77
CA VAL A 292 15.18 11.64 14.30
C VAL A 292 14.35 10.42 14.73
N GLN A 293 13.92 10.39 15.99
CA GLN A 293 13.10 9.31 16.51
C GLN A 293 11.73 9.24 15.82
N ILE A 294 11.02 10.36 15.68
CA ILE A 294 9.73 10.45 14.98
C ILE A 294 9.86 9.95 13.52
N ASN A 295 10.92 10.37 12.82
CA ASN A 295 11.19 9.95 11.44
C ASN A 295 11.61 8.47 11.34
N SER A 296 12.08 7.84 12.42
CA SER A 296 12.34 6.39 12.47
C SER A 296 11.09 5.57 12.77
N ASP A 297 10.12 6.14 13.48
CA ASP A 297 8.88 5.46 13.87
C ASP A 297 7.94 5.25 12.66
N GLU A 298 7.79 6.24 11.79
CA GLU A 298 6.94 6.15 10.59
C GLU A 298 7.26 4.92 9.71
N PRO A 299 8.50 4.72 9.23
CA PRO A 299 8.83 3.54 8.44
C PRO A 299 8.70 2.24 9.24
N ALA A 300 9.02 2.22 10.53
CA ALA A 300 8.86 1.02 11.36
C ALA A 300 7.39 0.58 11.47
N ILE A 301 6.46 1.53 11.64
CA ILE A 301 5.02 1.28 11.65
C ILE A 301 4.56 0.75 10.29
N LEU A 302 4.98 1.39 9.20
CA LEU A 302 4.62 0.97 7.84
C LEU A 302 5.15 -0.42 7.51
N HIS A 303 6.39 -0.76 7.94
CA HIS A 303 6.95 -2.10 7.77
C HIS A 303 6.12 -3.15 8.52
N ARG A 304 5.81 -2.93 9.80
CA ARG A 304 4.99 -3.87 10.58
C ARG A 304 3.58 -4.04 10.01
N LEU A 305 2.96 -2.94 9.59
CA LEU A 305 1.66 -2.95 8.94
C LEU A 305 1.69 -3.77 7.65
N SER A 306 2.68 -3.52 6.80
CA SER A 306 2.86 -4.26 5.54
C SER A 306 3.08 -5.76 5.77
N ALA A 307 3.89 -6.12 6.78
CA ALA A 307 4.13 -7.50 7.18
C ALA A 307 2.83 -8.19 7.61
N THR A 308 2.00 -7.52 8.40
CA THR A 308 0.72 -8.04 8.89
C THR A 308 -0.28 -8.24 7.75
N PHE A 309 -0.41 -7.26 6.83
CA PHE A 309 -1.28 -7.41 5.65
C PHE A 309 -0.86 -8.56 4.74
N ILE A 310 0.44 -8.79 4.57
CA ILE A 310 0.95 -9.87 3.72
C ILE A 310 0.69 -11.23 4.34
N ASP A 311 0.89 -11.37 5.65
CA ASP A 311 0.63 -12.65 6.32
C ASP A 311 -0.87 -12.99 6.28
N GLU A 312 -1.74 -12.00 6.43
CA GLU A 312 -3.19 -12.16 6.24
C GLU A 312 -3.56 -12.50 4.80
N TYR A 313 -2.92 -11.88 3.81
CA TYR A 313 -3.13 -12.22 2.41
C TYR A 313 -2.75 -13.67 2.13
N LEU A 314 -1.57 -14.11 2.56
CA LEU A 314 -1.11 -15.48 2.35
C LEU A 314 -2.01 -16.48 3.08
N CYS A 315 -2.48 -16.14 4.29
CA CYS A 315 -3.44 -16.95 5.02
C CYS A 315 -4.78 -17.04 4.27
N ALA A 316 -5.30 -15.92 3.80
CA ALA A 316 -6.53 -15.84 3.02
C ALA A 316 -6.42 -16.64 1.71
N GLU A 317 -5.31 -16.50 0.98
CA GLU A 317 -5.05 -17.22 -0.26
C GLU A 317 -5.06 -18.74 -0.02
N GLU A 318 -4.36 -19.24 1.01
CA GLU A 318 -4.33 -20.68 1.28
C GLU A 318 -5.70 -21.18 1.76
N GLN A 319 -6.42 -20.43 2.60
CA GLN A 319 -7.80 -20.77 2.99
C GLN A 319 -8.72 -20.87 1.78
N MET A 320 -8.69 -19.88 0.89
CA MET A 320 -9.46 -19.91 -0.36
C MET A 320 -9.08 -21.11 -1.21
N ARG A 321 -7.80 -21.42 -1.33
CA ARG A 321 -7.32 -22.52 -2.15
C ARG A 321 -7.76 -23.88 -1.62
N LEU A 322 -7.70 -24.06 -0.30
CA LEU A 322 -8.24 -25.26 0.35
C LEU A 322 -9.74 -25.40 0.08
N ARG A 323 -10.50 -24.31 0.21
CA ARG A 323 -11.95 -24.29 -0.08
C ARG A 323 -12.24 -24.60 -1.55
N HIS A 324 -11.51 -23.99 -2.47
CA HIS A 324 -11.63 -24.25 -3.91
C HIS A 324 -11.41 -25.74 -4.22
N ARG A 325 -10.36 -26.36 -3.66
CA ARG A 325 -10.05 -27.78 -3.83
C ARG A 325 -11.10 -28.71 -3.23
N MET A 326 -11.68 -28.35 -2.09
CA MET A 326 -12.78 -29.10 -1.50
C MET A 326 -14.00 -29.09 -2.42
N ILE A 327 -14.37 -27.94 -2.97
CA ILE A 327 -15.48 -27.81 -3.92
C ILE A 327 -15.24 -28.65 -5.18
N GLU A 328 -14.04 -28.60 -5.76
CA GLU A 328 -13.69 -29.45 -6.90
C GLU A 328 -13.80 -30.95 -6.56
N SER A 329 -13.41 -31.34 -5.36
CA SER A 329 -13.48 -32.74 -4.93
C SER A 329 -14.92 -33.20 -4.74
N GLU A 330 -15.77 -32.37 -4.12
CA GLU A 330 -17.21 -32.62 -4.04
C GLU A 330 -17.85 -32.75 -5.44
N LEU A 331 -17.44 -31.91 -6.39
CA LEU A 331 -17.93 -31.96 -7.76
C LEU A 331 -17.45 -33.21 -8.51
N ALA A 332 -16.23 -33.66 -8.25
CA ALA A 332 -15.74 -34.93 -8.78
C ALA A 332 -16.55 -36.12 -8.24
N PHE A 333 -16.84 -36.13 -6.93
CA PHE A 333 -17.70 -37.15 -6.31
C PHE A 333 -19.13 -37.12 -6.85
N THR A 334 -19.70 -35.92 -7.02
CA THR A 334 -21.04 -35.73 -7.62
C THR A 334 -21.08 -36.26 -9.06
N ASN A 335 -20.04 -36.01 -9.85
CA ASN A 335 -19.92 -36.53 -11.22
C ASN A 335 -19.85 -38.05 -11.25
N GLU A 336 -19.07 -38.65 -10.37
CA GLU A 336 -18.91 -40.10 -10.31
C GLU A 336 -20.18 -40.80 -9.80
N PHE A 337 -20.84 -40.24 -8.79
CA PHE A 337 -22.17 -40.68 -8.33
C PHE A 337 -23.17 -40.78 -9.50
N LEU A 338 -23.27 -39.72 -10.32
CA LEU A 338 -24.17 -39.69 -11.47
C LEU A 338 -23.81 -40.73 -12.55
N LYS A 339 -22.51 -41.00 -12.76
CA LYS A 339 -22.08 -42.05 -13.70
C LYS A 339 -22.46 -43.45 -13.23
N GLN A 340 -22.31 -43.73 -11.94
CA GLN A 340 -22.62 -45.05 -11.36
C GLN A 340 -24.13 -45.33 -11.37
N ILE A 341 -24.96 -44.28 -11.34
CA ILE A 341 -26.42 -44.39 -11.42
C ILE A 341 -26.93 -44.53 -12.86
N ALA A 342 -26.28 -43.86 -13.84
CA ALA A 342 -26.68 -43.88 -15.25
C ALA A 342 -27.06 -45.27 -15.82
N PRO A 343 -26.37 -46.39 -15.51
CA PRO A 343 -26.76 -47.71 -16.00
C PRO A 343 -28.06 -48.29 -15.41
N ASN A 344 -28.52 -47.82 -14.25
CA ASN A 344 -29.71 -48.34 -13.54
C ASN A 344 -30.90 -47.36 -13.52
N ALA A 345 -30.88 -46.34 -14.39
CA ALA A 345 -31.88 -45.28 -14.42
C ALA A 345 -33.34 -45.76 -14.56
N ASN A 346 -33.57 -46.94 -15.13
CA ASN A 346 -34.89 -47.48 -15.43
C ASN A 346 -35.59 -48.18 -14.23
N GLN A 347 -34.97 -48.23 -13.04
CA GLN A 347 -35.50 -48.93 -11.85
C GLN A 347 -35.47 -48.08 -10.57
N LEU A 348 -35.40 -46.76 -10.68
CA LEU A 348 -35.24 -45.86 -9.53
C LEU A 348 -36.59 -45.54 -8.86
N SER A 349 -36.59 -45.43 -7.54
CA SER A 349 -37.73 -44.88 -6.78
C SER A 349 -37.83 -43.35 -6.96
N GLU A 350 -39.00 -42.77 -6.74
CA GLU A 350 -39.21 -41.31 -6.80
C GLU A 350 -38.23 -40.52 -5.89
N GLU A 351 -37.89 -41.07 -4.72
CA GLU A 351 -36.87 -40.47 -3.83
C GLU A 351 -35.46 -40.47 -4.46
N HIS A 352 -35.12 -41.49 -5.23
CA HIS A 352 -33.83 -41.53 -5.93
C HIS A 352 -33.81 -40.58 -7.14
N GLU A 353 -34.92 -40.41 -7.85
CA GLU A 353 -35.03 -39.43 -8.95
C GLU A 353 -34.81 -37.99 -8.46
N THR A 354 -35.38 -37.62 -7.32
CA THR A 354 -35.19 -36.29 -6.73
C THR A 354 -33.72 -36.03 -6.33
N LYS A 355 -33.05 -37.03 -5.72
CA LYS A 355 -31.62 -36.97 -5.39
C LYS A 355 -30.74 -36.80 -6.63
N ILE A 356 -31.03 -37.52 -7.70
CA ILE A 356 -30.30 -37.43 -8.98
C ILE A 356 -30.50 -36.06 -9.62
N ARG A 357 -31.71 -35.51 -9.56
CA ARG A 357 -32.00 -34.16 -10.06
C ARG A 357 -31.17 -33.10 -9.34
N ILE A 358 -31.10 -33.16 -8.01
CA ILE A 358 -30.28 -32.24 -7.18
C ILE A 358 -28.79 -32.36 -7.55
N ALA A 359 -28.27 -33.58 -7.68
CA ALA A 359 -26.88 -33.82 -8.05
C ALA A 359 -26.56 -33.33 -9.48
N LEU A 360 -27.47 -33.53 -10.44
CA LEU A 360 -27.34 -33.02 -11.82
C LEU A 360 -27.33 -31.50 -11.86
N GLU A 361 -28.19 -30.83 -11.09
CA GLU A 361 -28.23 -29.38 -10.99
C GLU A 361 -26.94 -28.81 -10.39
N LYS A 362 -26.45 -29.39 -9.30
CA LYS A 362 -25.15 -29.05 -8.70
C LYS A 362 -24.03 -29.15 -9.74
N LEU A 363 -24.00 -30.22 -10.52
CA LEU A 363 -22.98 -30.43 -11.55
C LEU A 363 -23.10 -29.45 -12.73
N VAL A 364 -24.30 -29.23 -13.27
CA VAL A 364 -24.53 -28.32 -14.41
C VAL A 364 -24.16 -26.89 -14.06
N CYS A 365 -24.53 -26.41 -12.87
CA CYS A 365 -24.27 -25.03 -12.47
C CYS A 365 -22.77 -24.78 -12.26
N LEU A 366 -22.04 -25.75 -11.71
CA LEU A 366 -20.66 -25.56 -11.24
C LEU A 366 -19.57 -26.04 -12.20
N LYS A 367 -19.89 -26.91 -13.18
CA LYS A 367 -18.92 -27.44 -14.16
C LYS A 367 -18.24 -26.37 -15.03
N GLY A 368 -18.87 -25.21 -15.20
CA GLY A 368 -18.28 -24.09 -15.93
C GLY A 368 -17.39 -23.16 -15.08
N VAL A 369 -17.35 -23.36 -13.77
CA VAL A 369 -16.63 -22.52 -12.80
C VAL A 369 -15.43 -23.27 -12.21
N PHE A 370 -15.60 -24.57 -11.96
CA PHE A 370 -14.58 -25.46 -11.39
C PHE A 370 -14.15 -26.52 -12.39
N GLU A 371 -12.86 -26.55 -12.70
CA GLU A 371 -12.28 -27.51 -13.63
C GLU A 371 -11.77 -28.74 -12.88
N LEU A 372 -12.38 -29.90 -13.15
CA LEU A 372 -12.02 -31.14 -12.48
C LEU A 372 -10.72 -31.75 -13.06
N SER A 373 -9.68 -31.81 -12.23
CA SER A 373 -8.42 -32.46 -12.58
C SER A 373 -8.56 -33.97 -12.80
N ARG A 374 -7.64 -34.59 -13.55
CA ARG A 374 -7.60 -36.05 -13.73
C ARG A 374 -7.47 -36.80 -12.40
N LYS A 375 -6.63 -36.28 -11.48
CA LYS A 375 -6.40 -36.88 -10.17
C LYS A 375 -7.66 -36.90 -9.31
N GLN A 376 -8.42 -35.81 -9.28
CA GLN A 376 -9.71 -35.76 -8.55
C GLN A 376 -10.73 -36.76 -9.12
N LYS A 377 -10.78 -36.91 -10.45
CA LYS A 377 -11.67 -37.89 -11.09
C LYS A 377 -11.28 -39.33 -10.76
N GLN A 378 -9.97 -39.63 -10.70
CA GLN A 378 -9.48 -40.96 -10.31
C GLN A 378 -9.80 -41.25 -8.84
N ASN A 379 -9.51 -40.32 -7.93
CA ASN A 379 -9.85 -40.45 -6.51
C ASN A 379 -11.36 -40.65 -6.29
N ALA A 380 -12.21 -40.01 -7.10
CA ALA A 380 -13.66 -40.20 -7.03
C ALA A 380 -14.09 -41.62 -7.48
N ALA A 381 -13.45 -42.19 -8.50
CA ALA A 381 -13.77 -43.52 -9.00
C ALA A 381 -13.46 -44.64 -7.98
N GLU A 382 -12.52 -44.42 -7.07
CA GLU A 382 -12.13 -45.38 -6.02
C GLU A 382 -13.03 -45.33 -4.78
N LYS A 383 -13.98 -44.40 -4.71
CA LYS A 383 -14.82 -44.16 -3.53
C LYS A 383 -16.07 -45.04 -3.53
N PRO A 384 -16.51 -45.54 -2.36
CA PRO A 384 -17.72 -46.36 -2.27
C PRO A 384 -18.97 -45.52 -2.53
N PHE A 385 -20.01 -46.14 -3.09
CA PHE A 385 -21.25 -45.48 -3.50
C PHE A 385 -21.89 -44.63 -2.38
N ALA A 386 -21.92 -45.13 -1.15
CA ALA A 386 -22.48 -44.39 -0.01
C ALA A 386 -21.73 -43.08 0.30
N GLU A 387 -20.41 -43.04 0.12
CA GLU A 387 -19.61 -41.81 0.28
C GLU A 387 -19.87 -40.83 -0.87
N LEU A 388 -20.02 -41.35 -2.09
CA LEU A 388 -20.36 -40.57 -3.28
C LEU A 388 -21.76 -39.94 -3.17
N GLU A 389 -22.77 -40.72 -2.77
CA GLU A 389 -24.14 -40.26 -2.55
C GLU A 389 -24.18 -39.18 -1.46
N ARG A 390 -23.52 -39.41 -0.33
CA ARG A 390 -23.45 -38.42 0.76
C ARG A 390 -22.83 -37.11 0.28
N SER A 391 -21.73 -37.17 -0.47
CA SER A 391 -21.06 -35.96 -0.96
C SER A 391 -21.85 -35.24 -2.05
N ALA A 392 -22.55 -35.98 -2.91
CA ALA A 392 -23.38 -35.42 -3.97
C ALA A 392 -24.57 -34.63 -3.41
N LEU A 393 -25.14 -35.10 -2.30
CA LEU A 393 -26.31 -34.50 -1.65
C LEU A 393 -25.95 -33.46 -0.56
N SER A 394 -24.72 -33.50 -0.02
CA SER A 394 -24.26 -32.53 0.97
C SER A 394 -23.78 -31.21 0.35
N ILE A 395 -23.91 -30.14 1.14
CA ILE A 395 -23.30 -28.82 0.89
C ILE A 395 -22.28 -28.56 2.01
N SER A 396 -21.15 -29.28 2.00
CA SER A 396 -20.18 -29.21 3.11
C SER A 396 -19.25 -27.99 3.06
N THR A 397 -19.31 -27.23 1.97
CA THR A 397 -18.39 -26.14 1.62
C THR A 397 -19.07 -24.77 1.53
N ALA A 398 -20.16 -24.54 2.27
CA ALA A 398 -20.77 -23.21 2.36
C ALA A 398 -19.77 -22.18 2.90
N LEU A 399 -19.61 -21.08 2.16
CA LEU A 399 -18.81 -19.94 2.56
C LEU A 399 -19.71 -18.89 3.20
N SER A 400 -19.29 -18.33 4.32
CA SER A 400 -20.01 -17.20 4.92
C SER A 400 -19.78 -15.93 4.09
N PRO A 401 -20.81 -15.09 3.87
CA PRO A 401 -20.66 -13.80 3.20
C PRO A 401 -19.59 -12.92 3.86
N THR A 402 -19.50 -12.97 5.18
CA THR A 402 -18.49 -12.24 5.96
C THR A 402 -17.06 -12.69 5.68
N GLN A 403 -16.81 -13.98 5.45
CA GLN A 403 -15.48 -14.45 5.04
C GLN A 403 -15.10 -13.96 3.64
N LEU A 404 -16.05 -14.01 2.69
CA LEU A 404 -15.82 -13.50 1.33
C LEU A 404 -15.55 -11.99 1.32
N ALA A 405 -16.33 -11.22 2.08
CA ALA A 405 -16.13 -9.78 2.23
C ALA A 405 -14.75 -9.44 2.82
N ASN A 406 -14.31 -10.15 3.88
CA ASN A 406 -13.00 -9.95 4.49
C ASN A 406 -11.85 -10.24 3.51
N TRP A 407 -11.99 -11.31 2.74
CA TRP A 407 -11.03 -11.68 1.72
C TRP A 407 -10.94 -10.67 0.58
N ILE A 408 -12.08 -10.17 0.11
CA ILE A 408 -12.17 -9.08 -0.87
C ILE A 408 -11.50 -7.81 -0.35
N LYS A 409 -11.71 -7.49 0.94
CA LYS A 409 -11.09 -6.34 1.60
C LYS A 409 -9.56 -6.45 1.62
N ILE A 410 -9.01 -7.60 2.02
CA ILE A 410 -7.55 -7.84 2.03
C ILE A 410 -6.96 -7.70 0.61
N TYR A 411 -7.59 -8.31 -0.39
CA TYR A 411 -7.18 -8.19 -1.79
C TYR A 411 -7.20 -6.73 -2.26
N SER A 412 -8.29 -6.01 -1.99
CA SER A 412 -8.50 -4.61 -2.41
C SER A 412 -7.46 -3.66 -1.83
N ILE A 413 -7.08 -3.85 -0.56
CA ILE A 413 -6.07 -3.03 0.10
C ILE A 413 -4.69 -3.24 -0.55
N LEU A 414 -4.27 -4.48 -0.78
CA LEU A 414 -2.96 -4.75 -1.38
C LEU A 414 -2.90 -4.38 -2.86
N PHE A 415 -3.99 -4.59 -3.61
CA PHE A 415 -4.10 -4.17 -5.01
C PHE A 415 -3.92 -2.65 -5.18
N SER A 416 -4.47 -1.86 -4.25
CA SER A 416 -4.43 -0.39 -4.32
C SER A 416 -3.22 0.26 -3.64
N ASN A 417 -2.28 -0.54 -3.09
CA ASN A 417 -1.13 -0.06 -2.32
C ASN A 417 0.22 -0.62 -2.77
N GLU A 418 0.77 -0.03 -3.83
CA GLU A 418 2.13 -0.34 -4.27
C GLU A 418 3.21 -0.02 -3.22
N THR A 419 2.97 0.94 -2.32
CA THR A 419 3.91 1.34 -1.27
C THR A 419 3.99 0.29 -0.16
N LEU A 420 2.87 -0.31 0.25
CA LEU A 420 2.89 -1.47 1.16
C LEU A 420 3.66 -2.63 0.55
N LEU A 421 3.49 -2.87 -0.76
CA LEU A 421 4.28 -3.85 -1.50
C LEU A 421 5.76 -3.48 -1.54
N ALA A 422 6.12 -2.20 -1.71
CA ALA A 422 7.51 -1.73 -1.71
C ALA A 422 8.21 -1.99 -0.36
N HIS A 423 7.56 -1.68 0.77
CA HIS A 423 8.09 -1.93 2.11
C HIS A 423 8.23 -3.42 2.46
N SER A 424 7.64 -4.30 1.66
CA SER A 424 7.68 -5.74 1.82
C SER A 424 8.62 -6.47 0.85
N ARG A 425 9.22 -5.77 -0.11
CA ARG A 425 10.09 -6.38 -1.14
C ARG A 425 11.25 -7.16 -0.54
N GLU A 426 11.82 -6.70 0.57
CA GLU A 426 12.86 -7.42 1.32
C GLU A 426 12.35 -8.75 1.91
N ARG A 427 11.08 -8.81 2.36
CA ARG A 427 10.46 -10.02 2.91
C ARG A 427 10.00 -11.00 1.83
N LEU A 428 9.53 -10.47 0.70
CA LEU A 428 9.03 -11.25 -0.44
C LEU A 428 10.14 -11.87 -1.28
N ALA A 429 11.37 -11.34 -1.22
CA ALA A 429 12.53 -11.90 -1.91
C ALA A 429 12.84 -13.35 -1.47
N ASP A 430 12.47 -13.73 -0.25
CA ASP A 430 12.86 -15.01 0.33
C ASP A 430 11.79 -16.12 0.29
N LYS A 431 10.47 -15.84 0.11
CA LYS A 431 9.45 -16.89 0.36
C LYS A 431 8.27 -17.08 -0.59
N GLN A 432 7.80 -16.10 -1.36
CA GLN A 432 6.79 -16.29 -2.41
C GLN A 432 6.46 -14.91 -3.01
N LYS A 433 6.36 -14.81 -4.34
CA LYS A 433 5.81 -13.61 -4.97
C LYS A 433 4.30 -13.57 -4.70
N LEU A 434 3.76 -12.42 -4.31
CA LEU A 434 2.31 -12.23 -4.18
C LEU A 434 1.66 -12.33 -5.56
N GLU A 435 0.77 -13.30 -5.74
CA GLU A 435 0.05 -13.55 -7.00
C GLU A 435 -1.36 -12.94 -6.96
N LEU A 436 -1.48 -11.62 -7.14
CA LEU A 436 -2.77 -10.91 -7.06
C LEU A 436 -3.82 -11.48 -8.04
N GLU A 437 -3.41 -11.84 -9.26
CA GLU A 437 -4.28 -12.45 -10.26
C GLU A 437 -4.87 -13.80 -9.80
N ARG A 438 -4.09 -14.55 -9.03
CA ARG A 438 -4.56 -15.84 -8.51
C ARG A 438 -5.60 -15.64 -7.43
N MET A 439 -5.40 -14.68 -6.51
CA MET A 439 -6.41 -14.35 -5.51
C MET A 439 -7.66 -13.77 -6.15
N ARG A 440 -7.53 -12.91 -7.17
CA ARG A 440 -8.65 -12.43 -8.00
C ARG A 440 -9.47 -13.58 -8.58
N GLY A 441 -8.81 -14.58 -9.17
CA GLY A 441 -9.47 -15.78 -9.70
C GLY A 441 -10.14 -16.65 -8.62
N LEU A 442 -9.54 -16.77 -7.44
CA LEU A 442 -10.13 -17.48 -6.30
C LEU A 442 -11.37 -16.75 -5.76
N ILE A 443 -11.32 -15.43 -5.60
CA ILE A 443 -12.47 -14.59 -5.21
C ILE A 443 -13.59 -14.78 -6.23
N SER A 444 -13.30 -14.65 -7.53
CA SER A 444 -14.27 -14.84 -8.61
C SER A 444 -15.01 -16.17 -8.49
N LYS A 445 -14.28 -17.29 -8.40
CA LYS A 445 -14.86 -18.64 -8.37
C LYS A 445 -15.61 -18.95 -7.07
N LEU A 446 -15.05 -18.60 -5.92
CA LEU A 446 -15.65 -18.91 -4.61
C LEU A 446 -16.91 -18.07 -4.36
N THR A 447 -16.89 -16.81 -4.80
CA THR A 447 -18.04 -15.93 -4.73
C THR A 447 -19.15 -16.40 -5.67
N THR A 448 -18.79 -16.76 -6.91
CA THR A 448 -19.72 -17.38 -7.87
C THR A 448 -20.35 -18.66 -7.32
N TYR A 449 -19.56 -19.51 -6.66
CA TYR A 449 -20.06 -20.73 -6.01
C TYR A 449 -21.12 -20.42 -4.93
N HIS A 450 -20.85 -19.47 -4.04
CA HIS A 450 -21.79 -19.07 -2.99
C HIS A 450 -23.11 -18.56 -3.58
N LEU A 451 -23.04 -17.72 -4.61
CA LEU A 451 -24.23 -17.16 -5.26
C LEU A 451 -25.05 -18.23 -5.98
N ILE A 452 -24.38 -19.18 -6.67
CA ILE A 452 -25.05 -20.33 -7.30
C ILE A 452 -25.78 -21.19 -6.27
N GLN A 453 -25.24 -21.34 -5.05
CA GLN A 453 -25.92 -22.08 -3.99
C GLN A 453 -27.24 -21.41 -3.57
N ASN A 454 -27.24 -20.10 -3.32
CA ASN A 454 -28.45 -19.36 -2.93
C ASN A 454 -29.52 -19.44 -4.03
N ILE A 455 -29.09 -19.32 -5.27
CA ILE A 455 -29.95 -19.47 -6.46
C ILE A 455 -30.53 -20.90 -6.57
N ALA A 456 -29.71 -21.93 -6.33
CA ALA A 456 -30.18 -23.31 -6.37
C ALA A 456 -31.20 -23.60 -5.26
N GLN A 457 -30.99 -23.04 -4.06
CA GLN A 457 -31.97 -23.11 -2.97
C GLN A 457 -33.28 -22.43 -3.35
N LEU A 458 -33.22 -21.26 -4.01
CA LEU A 458 -34.41 -20.59 -4.51
C LEU A 458 -35.18 -21.49 -5.48
N LYS A 459 -34.47 -22.17 -6.39
CA LYS A 459 -35.07 -23.13 -7.31
C LYS A 459 -35.84 -24.23 -6.62
N VAL A 460 -35.25 -24.83 -5.59
CA VAL A 460 -35.92 -25.87 -4.80
C VAL A 460 -37.17 -25.33 -4.09
N VAL A 461 -37.11 -24.12 -3.53
CA VAL A 461 -38.26 -23.50 -2.85
C VAL A 461 -39.38 -23.21 -3.85
N VAL A 462 -39.08 -22.61 -5.00
CA VAL A 462 -40.06 -22.32 -6.06
C VAL A 462 -40.67 -23.61 -6.61
N ASP A 463 -39.87 -24.64 -6.87
CA ASP A 463 -40.34 -25.93 -7.36
C ASP A 463 -41.34 -26.59 -6.41
N ARG A 464 -41.15 -26.42 -5.09
CA ARG A 464 -42.03 -26.95 -4.04
C ARG A 464 -43.27 -26.09 -3.79
N THR A 465 -43.15 -24.77 -3.93
CA THR A 465 -44.21 -23.81 -3.56
C THR A 465 -45.16 -23.50 -4.70
N MET A 466 -44.70 -23.58 -5.96
CA MET A 466 -45.55 -23.35 -7.12
C MET A 466 -46.24 -24.66 -7.56
N LEU A 467 -47.58 -24.67 -7.50
CA LEU A 467 -48.43 -25.79 -7.98
C LEU A 467 -48.66 -25.78 -9.50
N VAL A 468 -47.85 -25.02 -10.24
CA VAL A 468 -48.01 -24.73 -11.66
C VAL A 468 -47.24 -25.76 -12.50
N PRO A 469 -47.68 -26.13 -13.72
CA PRO A 469 -46.91 -26.99 -14.62
C PRO A 469 -45.45 -26.53 -14.83
N ASP A 470 -44.57 -27.50 -15.03
CA ASP A 470 -43.11 -27.32 -15.13
C ASP A 470 -42.65 -26.30 -16.19
N ASP A 471 -43.44 -26.11 -17.25
CA ASP A 471 -43.13 -25.15 -18.33
C ASP A 471 -43.33 -23.69 -17.86
N GLU A 472 -44.34 -23.44 -17.04
CA GLU A 472 -44.60 -22.12 -16.44
C GLU A 472 -43.59 -21.82 -15.32
N LYS A 473 -43.21 -22.81 -14.50
CA LYS A 473 -42.08 -22.68 -13.56
C LYS A 473 -40.78 -22.24 -14.26
N THR A 474 -40.57 -22.74 -15.47
CA THR A 474 -39.39 -22.40 -16.28
C THR A 474 -39.46 -20.97 -16.82
N SER A 475 -40.64 -20.50 -17.23
CA SER A 475 -40.89 -19.10 -17.62
C SER A 475 -40.62 -18.15 -16.45
N HIS A 476 -41.12 -18.50 -15.27
CA HIS A 476 -40.93 -17.77 -14.02
C HIS A 476 -39.47 -17.68 -13.59
N PHE A 477 -38.70 -18.78 -13.68
CA PHE A 477 -37.26 -18.74 -13.42
C PHE A 477 -36.49 -17.86 -14.39
N LYS A 478 -36.88 -17.84 -15.67
CA LYS A 478 -36.28 -16.92 -16.65
C LYS A 478 -36.57 -15.47 -16.30
N GLN A 479 -37.80 -15.16 -15.89
CA GLN A 479 -38.16 -13.81 -15.40
C GLN A 479 -37.34 -13.43 -14.17
N PHE A 480 -37.17 -14.33 -13.20
CA PHE A 480 -36.28 -14.11 -12.05
C PHE A 480 -34.83 -13.86 -12.48
N SER A 481 -34.27 -14.64 -13.41
CA SER A 481 -32.91 -14.42 -13.91
C SER A 481 -32.73 -13.07 -14.62
N GLU A 482 -33.72 -12.62 -15.41
CA GLU A 482 -33.68 -11.30 -16.05
C GLU A 482 -33.80 -10.17 -15.03
N ILE A 483 -34.68 -10.30 -14.03
CA ILE A 483 -34.85 -9.33 -12.95
C ILE A 483 -33.59 -9.26 -12.06
N LEU A 484 -33.02 -10.41 -11.72
CA LEU A 484 -31.73 -10.52 -11.02
C LEU A 484 -30.64 -9.79 -11.83
N LYS A 485 -30.54 -10.05 -13.13
CA LYS A 485 -29.57 -9.39 -14.01
C LYS A 485 -29.75 -7.86 -14.03
N ILE A 486 -30.98 -7.36 -14.09
CA ILE A 486 -31.29 -5.92 -14.06
C ILE A 486 -30.81 -5.30 -12.73
N LYS A 487 -31.09 -5.92 -11.59
CA LYS A 487 -30.64 -5.41 -10.29
C LYS A 487 -29.13 -5.49 -10.12
N LEU A 488 -28.51 -6.58 -10.57
CA LEU A 488 -27.06 -6.72 -10.54
C LEU A 488 -26.37 -5.63 -11.36
N GLN A 489 -26.94 -5.26 -12.51
CA GLN A 489 -26.48 -4.12 -13.30
C GLN A 489 -26.72 -2.78 -12.58
N GLY A 490 -27.88 -2.63 -11.91
CA GLY A 490 -28.22 -1.44 -11.11
C GLY A 490 -27.33 -1.22 -9.89
N LEU A 491 -26.83 -2.29 -9.24
CA LEU A 491 -25.91 -2.20 -8.10
C LEU A 491 -24.55 -1.58 -8.45
N MET A 492 -24.21 -1.48 -9.75
CA MET A 492 -22.93 -0.97 -10.23
C MET A 492 -23.02 0.37 -10.98
N ASP A 493 -24.24 0.82 -11.31
CA ASP A 493 -24.49 2.11 -11.99
C ASP A 493 -24.73 3.22 -10.95
N HIS A 494 -24.10 4.39 -11.15
CA HIS A 494 -24.33 5.56 -10.29
C HIS A 494 -25.66 6.28 -10.57
N GLU A 495 -26.35 5.92 -11.64
CA GLU A 495 -27.67 6.43 -11.95
C GLU A 495 -28.72 5.69 -11.10
N LYS A 496 -29.06 6.27 -9.94
CA LYS A 496 -30.17 5.81 -9.06
C LYS A 496 -31.47 5.49 -9.83
N GLN A 497 -31.66 6.07 -11.01
CA GLN A 497 -32.84 5.84 -11.85
C GLN A 497 -32.97 4.42 -12.42
N LYS A 498 -31.92 3.58 -12.37
CA LYS A 498 -31.98 2.17 -12.78
C LYS A 498 -32.04 1.18 -11.62
N GLU A 499 -31.97 1.67 -10.39
CA GLU A 499 -31.91 0.83 -9.21
C GLU A 499 -33.32 0.44 -8.77
N LYS A 500 -33.76 -0.79 -9.10
CA LYS A 500 -35.00 -1.34 -8.54
C LYS A 500 -34.82 -1.66 -7.07
N SER A 501 -35.75 -1.25 -6.21
CA SER A 501 -35.75 -1.66 -4.79
C SER A 501 -36.06 -3.16 -4.68
N LEU A 502 -35.62 -3.82 -3.59
CA LEU A 502 -35.96 -5.23 -3.33
C LEU A 502 -37.48 -5.45 -3.40
N ARG A 503 -38.25 -4.47 -2.93
CA ARG A 503 -39.71 -4.48 -2.95
C ARG A 503 -40.26 -4.41 -4.37
N GLU A 504 -39.76 -3.48 -5.19
CA GLU A 504 -40.15 -3.37 -6.62
C GLU A 504 -39.83 -4.66 -7.39
N MET A 505 -38.74 -5.35 -7.06
CA MET A 505 -38.40 -6.62 -7.69
C MET A 505 -39.31 -7.77 -7.23
N ILE A 506 -39.66 -7.83 -5.95
CA ILE A 506 -40.64 -8.78 -5.42
C ILE A 506 -42.02 -8.52 -6.05
N ASP A 507 -42.39 -7.25 -6.19
CA ASP A 507 -43.64 -6.81 -6.80
C ASP A 507 -43.68 -7.14 -8.31
N GLU A 508 -42.55 -7.06 -9.03
CA GLU A 508 -42.44 -7.52 -10.43
C GLU A 508 -42.46 -9.06 -10.55
N LEU A 509 -42.01 -9.76 -9.51
CA LEU A 509 -42.11 -11.22 -9.36
C LEU A 509 -43.44 -11.62 -8.71
N VAL A 510 -44.55 -11.08 -9.22
CA VAL A 510 -45.96 -11.26 -8.77
C VAL A 510 -46.34 -12.71 -8.40
N PHE A 511 -45.65 -13.69 -8.96
CA PHE A 511 -45.88 -15.11 -8.75
C PHE A 511 -45.19 -15.72 -7.51
N LEU A 512 -44.38 -14.96 -6.76
CA LEU A 512 -43.65 -15.40 -5.55
C LEU A 512 -44.15 -14.70 -4.27
N ASN A 513 -45.46 -14.68 -4.04
CA ASN A 513 -46.06 -14.18 -2.78
C ASN A 513 -45.87 -15.13 -1.58
N ASN A 514 -44.99 -16.13 -1.67
CA ASN A 514 -44.69 -17.04 -0.56
C ASN A 514 -43.49 -16.52 0.25
N GLU A 515 -43.64 -16.40 1.57
CA GLU A 515 -42.61 -15.91 2.50
C GLU A 515 -41.26 -16.65 2.38
N SER A 516 -41.29 -17.97 2.14
CA SER A 516 -40.07 -18.78 1.99
C SER A 516 -39.28 -18.40 0.74
N ALA A 517 -39.98 -18.10 -0.36
CA ALA A 517 -39.33 -17.73 -1.61
C ALA A 517 -38.80 -16.29 -1.54
N GLN A 518 -39.57 -15.38 -0.94
CA GLN A 518 -39.14 -14.00 -0.68
C GLN A 518 -37.90 -13.93 0.21
N PHE A 519 -37.82 -14.79 1.23
CA PHE A 519 -36.63 -14.90 2.09
C PHE A 519 -35.38 -15.29 1.30
N VAL A 520 -35.44 -16.35 0.48
CA VAL A 520 -34.27 -16.81 -0.28
C VAL A 520 -33.88 -15.81 -1.39
N ILE A 521 -34.87 -15.12 -1.99
CA ILE A 521 -34.60 -13.98 -2.90
C ILE A 521 -33.84 -12.89 -2.16
N ALA A 522 -34.29 -12.50 -0.96
CA ALA A 522 -33.64 -11.48 -0.15
C ALA A 522 -32.21 -11.89 0.26
N GLU A 523 -31.98 -13.13 0.68
CA GLU A 523 -30.62 -13.61 0.99
C GLU A 523 -29.71 -13.64 -0.25
N THR A 524 -30.24 -13.99 -1.42
CA THR A 524 -29.48 -13.96 -2.67
C THR A 524 -29.01 -12.55 -2.99
N PHE A 525 -29.89 -11.54 -2.86
CA PHE A 525 -29.54 -10.13 -3.07
C PHE A 525 -28.61 -9.57 -2.01
N ALA A 526 -28.80 -9.92 -0.75
CA ALA A 526 -27.92 -9.54 0.34
C ALA A 526 -26.49 -10.02 0.07
N GLY A 527 -26.31 -11.27 -0.39
CA GLY A 527 -25.00 -11.78 -0.77
C GLY A 527 -24.32 -10.99 -1.90
N PHE A 528 -25.08 -10.51 -2.89
CA PHE A 528 -24.54 -9.62 -3.94
C PHE A 528 -24.20 -8.21 -3.42
N GLN A 529 -25.03 -7.67 -2.52
CA GLN A 529 -24.80 -6.37 -1.88
C GLN A 529 -23.55 -6.40 -0.99
N ASP A 530 -23.35 -7.45 -0.19
CA ASP A 530 -22.20 -7.61 0.70
C ASP A 530 -20.86 -7.57 -0.07
N ILE A 531 -20.83 -8.14 -1.28
CA ILE A 531 -19.66 -8.11 -2.17
C ILE A 531 -19.38 -6.68 -2.62
N VAL A 532 -20.41 -5.96 -3.09
CA VAL A 532 -20.32 -4.57 -3.55
C VAL A 532 -19.89 -3.65 -2.40
N ASP A 533 -20.49 -3.84 -1.23
CA ASP A 533 -20.18 -3.09 -0.02
C ASP A 533 -18.75 -3.34 0.46
N ALA A 534 -18.23 -4.56 0.36
CA ALA A 534 -16.82 -4.85 0.69
C ALA A 534 -15.83 -4.07 -0.19
N PHE A 535 -16.11 -3.95 -1.50
CA PHE A 535 -15.30 -3.13 -2.41
C PHE A 535 -15.45 -1.63 -2.12
N ASN A 536 -16.68 -1.16 -1.86
CA ASN A 536 -16.96 0.24 -1.58
C ASN A 536 -16.39 0.71 -0.24
N ALA A 537 -16.50 -0.11 0.81
CA ALA A 537 -15.91 0.16 2.12
C ALA A 537 -14.38 0.29 2.01
N SER A 538 -13.75 -0.62 1.25
CA SER A 538 -12.32 -0.57 0.98
C SER A 538 -11.92 0.72 0.27
N ALA A 539 -12.70 1.20 -0.69
CA ALA A 539 -12.42 2.44 -1.43
C ALA A 539 -12.49 3.73 -0.56
N SER A 540 -13.07 3.65 0.64
CA SER A 540 -13.13 4.75 1.60
C SER A 540 -12.00 4.75 2.63
N ASP A 541 -11.17 3.71 2.65
CA ASP A 541 -10.06 3.58 3.59
C ASP A 541 -8.85 4.44 3.20
N TYR A 542 -8.25 5.12 4.19
CA TYR A 542 -7.11 6.05 4.06
C TYR A 542 -5.85 5.44 3.41
N PHE A 543 -5.81 4.11 3.27
CA PHE A 543 -4.72 3.41 2.60
C PHE A 543 -4.95 3.28 1.08
N VAL A 544 -6.15 3.48 0.53
CA VAL A 544 -6.33 3.36 -0.93
C VAL A 544 -5.71 4.57 -1.64
N ARG A 545 -4.62 4.33 -2.38
CA ARG A 545 -3.92 5.39 -3.12
C ARG A 545 -4.51 5.65 -4.50
N ASP A 546 -4.97 4.59 -5.18
CA ASP A 546 -5.62 4.67 -6.49
C ASP A 546 -7.06 4.15 -6.41
N ARG A 547 -7.97 5.06 -6.05
CA ARG A 547 -9.40 4.77 -5.95
C ARG A 547 -10.01 4.44 -7.31
N GLU A 548 -9.54 5.06 -8.39
CA GLU A 548 -10.10 4.84 -9.73
C GLU A 548 -9.74 3.45 -10.26
N ALA A 549 -8.49 3.03 -10.09
CA ALA A 549 -8.07 1.67 -10.43
C ALA A 549 -8.82 0.63 -9.61
N LEU A 550 -9.00 0.84 -8.30
CA LEU A 550 -9.77 -0.07 -7.45
C LEU A 550 -11.24 -0.17 -7.88
N LEU A 551 -11.87 0.96 -8.21
CA LEU A 551 -13.25 0.97 -8.73
C LEU A 551 -13.35 0.25 -10.08
N LYS A 552 -12.36 0.40 -10.97
CA LYS A 552 -12.31 -0.32 -12.24
C LYS A 552 -12.12 -1.83 -12.04
N GLU A 553 -11.26 -2.22 -11.11
CA GLU A 553 -11.01 -3.63 -10.78
C GLU A 553 -12.25 -4.27 -10.16
N SER A 554 -12.88 -3.62 -9.18
CA SER A 554 -14.12 -4.10 -8.56
C SER A 554 -15.23 -4.31 -9.60
N ARG A 555 -15.40 -3.37 -10.55
CA ARG A 555 -16.36 -3.50 -11.66
C ARG A 555 -16.04 -4.70 -12.55
N THR A 556 -14.77 -4.89 -12.88
CA THR A 556 -14.32 -5.98 -13.75
C THR A 556 -14.59 -7.33 -13.10
N LEU A 557 -14.21 -7.49 -11.83
CA LEU A 557 -14.40 -8.71 -11.06
C LEU A 557 -15.88 -9.00 -10.78
N TYR A 558 -16.68 -7.99 -10.44
CA TYR A 558 -18.13 -8.13 -10.25
C TYR A 558 -18.83 -8.59 -11.55
N ASN A 559 -18.49 -7.97 -12.68
CA ASN A 559 -19.02 -8.38 -13.99
C ASN A 559 -18.62 -9.82 -14.33
N GLU A 560 -17.39 -10.23 -14.00
CA GLU A 560 -16.93 -11.60 -14.17
C GLU A 560 -17.78 -12.58 -13.36
N ILE A 561 -18.00 -12.31 -12.06
CA ILE A 561 -18.83 -13.12 -11.16
C ILE A 561 -20.27 -13.23 -11.69
N CYS A 562 -20.87 -12.10 -12.08
CA CYS A 562 -22.24 -12.08 -12.62
C CYS A 562 -22.35 -12.90 -13.90
N ASN A 563 -21.42 -12.73 -14.83
CA ASN A 563 -21.39 -13.48 -16.08
C ASN A 563 -21.22 -14.99 -15.84
N GLN A 564 -20.35 -15.38 -14.89
CA GLN A 564 -20.17 -16.79 -14.53
C GLN A 564 -21.42 -17.39 -13.89
N CYS A 565 -22.09 -16.66 -12.98
CA CYS A 565 -23.35 -17.09 -12.36
C CYS A 565 -24.45 -17.31 -13.43
N LEU A 566 -24.64 -16.35 -14.33
CA LEU A 566 -25.76 -16.36 -15.29
C LEU A 566 -25.56 -17.35 -16.46
N LYS A 567 -24.31 -17.67 -16.84
CA LYS A 567 -23.99 -18.47 -18.04
C LYS A 567 -24.59 -19.89 -18.04
N ASN A 568 -24.70 -20.53 -16.88
CA ASN A 568 -25.17 -21.92 -16.76
C ASN A 568 -26.57 -22.05 -16.14
N MET A 569 -27.15 -20.98 -15.60
CA MET A 569 -28.49 -20.98 -15.00
C MET A 569 -29.63 -21.31 -15.99
N ILE A 570 -29.45 -20.97 -17.27
CA ILE A 570 -30.53 -21.04 -18.28
C ILE A 570 -30.68 -22.46 -18.88
N LYS A 571 -29.73 -23.36 -18.64
CA LYS A 571 -29.73 -24.71 -19.24
C LYS A 571 -30.31 -25.72 -18.26
N ARG A 572 -31.49 -26.27 -18.57
CA ARG A 572 -32.00 -27.48 -17.87
C ARG A 572 -30.99 -28.62 -18.06
N PRO A 573 -30.73 -29.44 -17.03
CA PRO A 573 -30.30 -30.81 -17.29
C PRO A 573 -31.41 -31.49 -18.10
N ALA A 574 -31.06 -32.15 -19.20
CA ALA A 574 -32.01 -33.01 -19.90
C ALA A 574 -32.46 -34.09 -18.90
N LEU A 575 -33.72 -34.01 -18.46
CA LEU A 575 -34.33 -35.09 -17.69
C LEU A 575 -34.22 -36.37 -18.54
N LEU A 576 -33.74 -37.45 -17.91
CA LEU A 576 -33.99 -38.79 -18.41
C LEU A 576 -35.50 -38.89 -18.67
N GLN A 577 -35.89 -39.24 -19.89
CA GLN A 577 -37.27 -39.14 -20.35
C GLN A 577 -38.23 -39.84 -19.38
N ASN A 578 -39.05 -39.05 -18.67
CA ASN A 578 -40.22 -39.56 -17.98
C ASN A 578 -41.20 -40.08 -19.03
N HIS A 579 -41.19 -41.39 -19.27
CA HIS A 579 -42.27 -42.05 -20.00
C HIS A 579 -43.45 -42.24 -19.03
N SER A 580 -44.32 -41.22 -18.96
CA SER A 580 -45.67 -41.40 -18.41
C SER A 580 -46.38 -42.49 -19.20
N GLY A 581 -46.96 -43.45 -18.48
CA GLY A 581 -47.57 -44.65 -19.04
C GLY A 581 -48.65 -44.40 -20.10
N LYS A 582 -48.64 -45.29 -21.10
CA LYS A 582 -49.76 -45.76 -21.93
C LYS A 582 -50.69 -44.72 -22.57
N SER A 583 -50.46 -44.42 -23.85
CA SER A 583 -51.53 -44.44 -24.87
C SER A 583 -50.99 -44.63 -26.30
N ASN A 584 -51.25 -45.82 -26.84
CA ASN A 584 -51.36 -46.30 -28.23
C ASN A 584 -50.42 -45.87 -29.38
N PRO A 585 -50.06 -46.82 -30.27
CA PRO A 585 -49.02 -46.63 -31.28
C PRO A 585 -49.63 -46.10 -32.59
N ARG A 586 -49.15 -44.95 -33.08
CA ARG A 586 -49.30 -44.59 -34.49
C ARG A 586 -48.03 -43.97 -35.05
N THR A 587 -47.41 -44.77 -35.92
CA THR A 587 -46.63 -44.36 -37.11
C THR A 587 -45.46 -43.40 -36.90
N LYS A 588 -44.26 -44.01 -36.89
CA LYS A 588 -42.94 -43.40 -37.08
C LYS A 588 -42.92 -42.31 -38.16
N LYS A 589 -42.68 -41.05 -37.76
CA LYS A 589 -41.89 -40.11 -38.56
C LYS A 589 -40.48 -40.08 -37.98
N ALA A 590 -39.50 -40.51 -38.78
CA ALA A 590 -38.10 -40.49 -38.40
C ALA A 590 -37.67 -39.04 -38.05
N SER A 591 -36.97 -38.90 -36.91
CA SER A 591 -36.45 -37.60 -36.48
C SER A 591 -35.31 -37.13 -37.38
N TRP A 592 -35.14 -35.81 -37.45
CA TRP A 592 -34.15 -35.11 -38.27
C TRP A 592 -32.70 -35.59 -38.06
N ILE A 593 -32.39 -36.15 -36.89
CA ILE A 593 -31.06 -36.70 -36.56
C ILE A 593 -30.72 -37.94 -37.40
N ARG A 594 -31.72 -38.73 -37.85
CA ARG A 594 -31.49 -39.87 -38.76
C ARG A 594 -31.27 -39.45 -40.22
N ARG A 595 -31.54 -38.18 -40.60
CA ARG A 595 -31.17 -37.58 -41.90
C ARG A 595 -29.77 -36.94 -41.88
N LEU A 596 -29.15 -36.81 -40.71
CA LEU A 596 -27.84 -36.18 -40.53
C LEU A 596 -26.69 -37.18 -40.38
N LEU A 597 -26.98 -38.46 -40.19
CA LEU A 597 -25.99 -39.54 -40.05
C LEU A 597 -26.15 -40.63 -41.15
N SER A 598 -26.69 -40.24 -42.30
CA SER A 598 -26.56 -40.93 -43.59
C SER A 598 -25.64 -40.13 -44.49
#